data_AF-A0A199VCZ1-F1
#
_entry.id   AF-A0A199VCZ1-F1
#
_cell.length_a   1.000
_cell.length_b   1.000
_cell.length_c   1.000
_cell.angle_alpha   90.00
_cell.angle_beta   90.00
_cell.angle_gamma   90.00
#
_symmetry.space_group_name_H-M   'P 1'
#
loop_
_entity.id
_entity.type
_entity.pdbx_description
1 polymer ?
#
loop_
_entity_poly.entity_id
_entity_poly.type
_entity_poly.pdbx_seq_one_letter_code
_entity_poly.pdbx_strand_id
1 'polypeptide(L)'
;MGVLFSSLPKTLIVTASPKPGDVLHAGEDTITVTWLLDRTAVPAGGDAAYEKVKVLLCYAPVSQKDRGWRKTDDLLKKDKTCQFTVVEQPYGGATASANVTYTVKRDVPTATYFVRAYALDGSDTQVAYGQTTDAKKTANLFDIVAITGRHASLDIAAGCFSAFSIAALIFFFFIEKRKVKK
;
A
#
# COMPACT_ATOMS: atom_id res chain seq x y z
N MET A 1 -0.25 27.47 1.55
CA MET A 1 1.07 26.82 1.59
C MET A 1 0.89 25.37 2.02
N GLY A 2 1.73 24.44 1.58
CA GLY A 2 1.62 23.03 1.96
C GLY A 2 2.89 22.56 2.67
N VAL A 3 2.78 21.49 3.46
CA VAL A 3 3.88 20.92 4.23
C VAL A 3 4.85 20.17 3.32
N LEU A 4 6.15 20.40 3.52
CA LEU A 4 7.22 19.65 2.86
C LEU A 4 7.62 18.46 3.73
N PHE A 5 7.76 17.28 3.13
CA PHE A 5 8.19 16.08 3.83
C PHE A 5 9.60 16.24 4.40
N SER A 6 10.51 16.87 3.64
CA SER A 6 11.87 17.16 4.08
C SER A 6 11.95 18.07 5.31
N SER A 7 10.88 18.83 5.59
CA SER A 7 10.81 19.71 6.77
C SER A 7 10.29 19.00 8.02
N LEU A 8 9.72 17.80 7.88
CA LEU A 8 9.17 17.07 9.01
C LEU A 8 10.28 16.38 9.83
N PRO A 9 10.24 16.49 11.16
CA PRO A 9 11.14 15.72 12.01
C PRO A 9 10.68 14.26 12.08
N LYS A 10 11.65 13.35 12.11
CA LYS A 10 11.42 11.93 12.37
C LYS A 10 11.39 11.70 13.89
N THR A 11 10.20 11.60 14.46
CA THR A 11 10.01 11.54 15.92
C THR A 11 9.28 10.29 16.39
N LEU A 12 8.66 9.53 15.48
CA LEU A 12 7.93 8.31 15.84
C LEU A 12 8.78 7.09 15.49
N ILE A 13 8.89 6.16 16.43
CA ILE A 13 9.38 4.80 16.19
C ILE A 13 8.19 3.99 15.72
N VAL A 14 8.28 3.42 14.52
CA VAL A 14 7.21 2.63 13.90
C VAL A 14 7.75 1.25 13.58
N THR A 15 7.02 0.23 14.01
CA THR A 15 7.31 -1.18 13.69
C THR A 15 6.06 -1.83 13.09
N ALA A 16 6.26 -2.78 12.19
CA ALA A 16 5.18 -3.57 11.62
C ALA A 16 5.53 -5.06 11.73
N SER A 17 4.51 -5.92 11.82
CA SER A 17 4.68 -7.37 11.89
C SER A 17 5.30 -8.03 10.64
N PRO A 18 5.07 -7.56 9.39
CA PRO A 18 5.65 -8.19 8.22
C PRO A 18 7.17 -8.02 8.20
N LYS A 19 7.87 -9.12 7.93
CA LYS A 19 9.33 -9.15 7.79
C LYS A 19 9.74 -8.84 6.36
N PRO A 20 11.00 -8.43 6.14
CA PRO A 20 11.54 -8.26 4.79
C PRO A 20 11.31 -9.51 3.92
N GLY A 21 10.59 -9.34 2.81
CA GLY A 21 10.30 -10.42 1.86
C GLY A 21 9.02 -11.22 2.15
N ASP A 22 8.27 -10.90 3.21
CA ASP A 22 6.94 -11.47 3.43
C ASP A 22 5.96 -11.01 2.33
N VAL A 23 5.02 -11.90 1.99
CA VAL A 23 3.97 -11.65 1.00
C VAL A 23 2.61 -11.77 1.68
N LEU A 24 1.84 -10.69 1.64
CA LEU A 24 0.50 -10.61 2.24
C LEU A 24 -0.58 -10.59 1.16
N HIS A 25 -1.70 -11.26 1.41
CA HIS A 25 -2.86 -11.30 0.53
C HIS A 25 -3.90 -10.30 1.01
N ALA A 26 -4.24 -9.37 0.13
CA ALA A 26 -5.29 -8.39 0.39
C ALA A 26 -6.63 -9.09 0.69
N GLY A 27 -7.34 -8.62 1.71
CA GLY A 27 -8.62 -9.16 2.15
C GLY A 27 -8.57 -10.39 3.05
N GLU A 28 -7.37 -10.93 3.30
CA GLU A 28 -7.16 -12.14 4.10
C GLU A 28 -6.16 -11.88 5.22
N ASP A 29 -4.96 -11.42 4.87
CA ASP A 29 -3.86 -11.27 5.82
C ASP A 29 -3.96 -9.97 6.64
N THR A 30 -3.33 -9.99 7.82
CA THR A 30 -3.33 -8.88 8.76
C THR A 30 -1.92 -8.35 9.01
N ILE A 31 -1.83 -7.04 9.26
CA ILE A 31 -0.62 -6.31 9.61
C ILE A 31 -0.85 -5.75 11.01
N THR A 32 0.06 -6.04 11.93
CA THR A 32 0.11 -5.38 13.24
C THR A 32 1.11 -4.26 13.18
N VAL A 33 0.67 -3.03 13.41
CA VAL A 33 1.53 -1.84 13.46
C VAL A 33 1.58 -1.32 14.88
N THR A 34 2.81 -1.07 15.34
CA THR A 34 3.08 -0.44 16.63
C THR A 34 3.79 0.88 16.39
N TRP A 35 3.42 1.90 17.16
CA TRP A 35 4.18 3.15 17.18
C TRP A 35 4.27 3.74 18.58
N LEU A 36 5.34 4.49 18.80
CA LEU A 36 5.61 5.23 20.03
C LEU A 36 6.50 6.44 19.74
N LEU A 37 6.52 7.42 20.64
CA LEU A 37 7.37 8.60 20.53
C LEU A 37 8.84 8.25 20.84
N ASP A 38 9.75 8.64 19.95
CA ASP A 38 11.19 8.55 20.20
C ASP A 38 11.64 9.66 21.14
N ARG A 39 11.76 9.31 22.42
CA ARG A 39 12.20 10.23 23.49
C ARG A 39 13.67 10.64 23.38
N THR A 40 14.47 9.90 22.61
CA THR A 40 15.87 10.29 22.37
C THR A 40 15.95 11.35 21.29
N ALA A 41 15.01 11.35 20.35
CA ALA A 41 14.90 12.34 19.28
C ALA A 41 14.09 13.59 19.68
N VAL A 42 13.19 13.48 20.66
CA VAL A 42 12.26 14.55 21.06
C VAL A 42 12.39 14.88 22.55
N PRO A 43 12.75 16.12 22.92
CA PRO A 43 12.77 16.55 24.32
C PRO A 43 11.35 16.60 24.90
N ALA A 44 11.25 16.61 26.23
CA ALA A 44 9.95 16.65 26.91
C ALA A 44 9.10 17.86 26.44
N GLY A 45 7.86 17.60 26.02
CA GLY A 45 6.96 18.63 25.48
C GLY A 45 7.16 18.94 23.99
N GLY A 46 8.11 18.30 23.30
CA GLY A 46 8.28 18.44 21.86
C GLY A 46 7.15 17.80 21.01
N ASP A 47 6.26 17.05 21.65
CA ASP A 47 5.04 16.45 21.12
C ASP A 47 3.78 17.28 21.43
N ALA A 48 3.91 18.49 21.98
CA ALA A 48 2.76 19.32 22.40
C ALA A 48 1.75 19.63 21.28
N ALA A 49 2.21 19.65 20.03
CA ALA A 49 1.35 19.87 18.87
C ALA A 49 0.68 18.59 18.35
N TYR A 50 0.96 17.41 18.93
CA TYR A 50 0.48 16.14 18.41
C TYR A 50 -0.92 15.85 18.97
N GLU A 51 -1.92 15.82 18.10
CA GLU A 51 -3.30 15.50 18.48
C GLU A 51 -3.74 14.13 17.96
N LYS A 52 -3.28 13.74 16.77
CA LYS A 52 -3.64 12.46 16.14
C LYS A 52 -2.41 11.78 15.56
N VAL A 53 -2.50 10.46 15.41
CA VAL A 53 -1.56 9.68 14.60
C VAL A 53 -2.31 8.99 13.48
N LYS A 54 -1.84 9.21 12.25
CA LYS A 54 -2.34 8.56 11.04
C LYS A 54 -1.27 7.66 10.47
N VAL A 55 -1.58 6.37 10.37
CA VAL A 55 -0.70 5.34 9.83
C VAL A 55 -1.16 4.98 8.43
N LEU A 56 -0.23 4.96 7.48
CA LEU A 56 -0.48 4.66 6.08
C LEU A 56 0.47 3.58 5.54
N LEU A 57 -0.02 2.83 4.56
CA LEU A 57 0.80 2.02 3.66
C LEU A 57 1.33 2.89 2.54
N CYS A 58 2.64 2.74 2.30
CA CYS A 58 3.40 3.57 1.38
C CYS A 58 4.14 2.72 0.36
N TYR A 59 4.09 3.10 -0.91
CA TYR A 59 4.79 2.38 -1.98
C TYR A 59 6.32 2.51 -1.84
N ALA A 60 7.02 1.37 -1.83
CA ALA A 60 8.47 1.35 -1.96
C ALA A 60 8.91 1.87 -3.34
N PRO A 61 10.12 2.44 -3.50
CA PRO A 61 10.60 3.00 -4.77
C PRO A 61 10.51 2.04 -5.95
N VAL A 62 10.77 0.74 -5.71
CA VAL A 62 10.65 -0.32 -6.73
C VAL A 62 9.24 -0.40 -7.34
N SER A 63 8.21 -0.07 -6.56
CA SER A 63 6.81 -0.10 -6.97
C SER A 63 6.30 1.24 -7.54
N GLN A 64 7.16 2.25 -7.64
CA GLN A 64 6.84 3.58 -8.20
C GLN A 64 7.33 3.77 -9.64
N LYS A 65 8.26 2.93 -10.10
CA LYS A 65 8.83 3.02 -11.46
C LYS A 65 7.72 2.97 -12.51
N ASP A 66 7.73 3.93 -13.44
CA ASP A 66 6.74 4.10 -14.52
C ASP A 66 5.28 4.25 -14.05
N ARG A 67 5.06 4.55 -12.76
CA ARG A 67 3.73 4.71 -12.15
C ARG A 67 3.60 6.09 -11.51
N GLY A 68 3.32 7.11 -12.33
CA GLY A 68 3.18 8.50 -11.87
C GLY A 68 2.11 8.69 -10.79
N TRP A 69 1.12 7.79 -10.69
CA TRP A 69 0.11 7.79 -9.63
C TRP A 69 0.61 7.22 -8.29
N ARG A 70 1.88 6.81 -8.18
CA ARG A 70 2.53 6.34 -6.93
C ARG A 70 3.77 7.16 -6.57
N LYS A 71 4.05 8.22 -7.33
CA LYS A 71 5.28 8.99 -7.28
C LYS A 71 5.44 9.72 -5.94
N THR A 72 6.65 9.64 -5.36
CA THR A 72 7.05 10.50 -4.24
C THR A 72 7.20 11.96 -4.68
N ASP A 73 6.60 12.86 -3.92
CA ASP A 73 6.82 14.32 -4.01
C ASP A 73 7.18 14.83 -2.61
N ASP A 74 7.97 15.90 -2.54
CA ASP A 74 8.32 16.51 -1.26
C ASP A 74 7.15 17.31 -0.69
N LEU A 75 6.35 17.95 -1.54
CA LEU A 75 5.13 18.61 -1.10
C LEU A 75 4.07 17.55 -0.78
N LEU A 76 3.75 17.35 0.50
CA LEU A 76 2.86 16.27 0.95
C LEU A 76 1.48 16.27 0.29
N LYS A 77 0.96 17.45 -0.08
CA LYS A 77 -0.30 17.57 -0.83
C LYS A 77 -0.25 16.92 -2.22
N LYS A 78 0.94 16.80 -2.81
CA LYS A 78 1.20 16.16 -4.11
C LYS A 78 1.80 14.76 -3.97
N ASP A 79 2.24 14.38 -2.77
CA ASP A 79 2.86 13.08 -2.52
C ASP A 79 1.83 11.96 -2.72
N LYS A 80 2.13 11.03 -3.63
CA LYS A 80 1.31 9.85 -3.90
C LYS A 80 1.94 8.58 -3.35
N THR A 81 2.98 8.70 -2.53
CA THR A 81 3.65 7.52 -1.94
C THR A 81 2.73 6.77 -1.00
N CYS A 82 2.04 7.48 -0.11
CA CYS A 82 1.26 6.91 0.98
C CYS A 82 -0.24 7.17 0.75
N GLN A 83 -0.98 6.15 0.34
CA GLN A 83 -2.37 6.32 -0.10
C GLN A 83 -3.40 5.55 0.73
N PHE A 84 -2.98 4.46 1.38
CA PHE A 84 -3.91 3.57 2.07
C PHE A 84 -3.78 3.77 3.57
N THR A 85 -4.84 4.29 4.20
CA THR A 85 -4.88 4.44 5.65
C THR A 85 -5.07 3.08 6.32
N VAL A 86 -4.14 2.76 7.23
CA VAL A 86 -4.20 1.60 8.14
C VAL A 86 -5.10 1.94 9.32
N VAL A 87 -4.79 3.05 10.00
CA VAL A 87 -5.52 3.54 11.16
C VAL A 87 -5.29 5.05 11.32
N GLU A 88 -6.28 5.73 11.87
CA GLU A 88 -6.19 7.11 12.32
C GLU A 88 -6.83 7.17 13.70
N GLN A 89 -6.06 7.57 14.71
CA GLN A 89 -6.55 7.61 16.09
C GLN A 89 -5.92 8.77 16.89
N PRO A 90 -6.54 9.20 17.99
CA PRO A 90 -5.98 10.21 18.88
C PRO A 90 -4.57 9.83 19.36
N TYR A 91 -3.72 10.84 19.52
CA TYR A 91 -2.39 10.65 20.10
C TYR A 91 -2.51 10.36 21.60
N GLY A 92 -1.98 9.22 22.03
CA GLY A 92 -2.06 8.77 23.43
C GLY A 92 -1.08 9.48 24.39
N GLY A 93 -0.26 10.40 23.90
CA GLY A 93 0.78 11.10 24.68
C GLY A 93 2.15 10.43 24.66
N ALA A 94 3.15 11.13 25.20
CA ALA A 94 4.57 10.74 25.15
C ALA A 94 4.94 9.37 25.76
N THR A 95 4.13 8.83 26.68
CA THR A 95 4.34 7.50 27.31
C THR A 95 3.58 6.38 26.62
N ALA A 96 2.61 6.70 25.77
CA ALA A 96 1.73 5.71 25.18
C ALA A 96 2.38 5.02 23.97
N SER A 97 2.39 3.70 24.01
CA SER A 97 2.61 2.86 22.83
C SER A 97 1.26 2.42 22.28
N ALA A 98 1.01 2.67 21.00
CA ALA A 98 -0.17 2.15 20.33
C ALA A 98 0.19 0.88 19.56
N ASN A 99 -0.70 -0.11 19.59
CA ASN A 99 -0.60 -1.35 18.85
C ASN A 99 -1.95 -1.61 18.16
N VAL A 100 -1.96 -1.69 16.84
CA VAL A 100 -3.18 -1.85 16.04
C VAL A 100 -3.00 -2.96 15.02
N THR A 101 -3.95 -3.89 14.99
CA THR A 101 -4.06 -4.92 13.95
C THR A 101 -5.01 -4.44 12.86
N TYR A 102 -4.55 -4.53 11.62
CA TYR A 102 -5.26 -4.09 10.42
C TYR A 102 -5.29 -5.22 9.40
N THR A 103 -6.48 -5.62 8.96
CA THR A 103 -6.63 -6.51 7.80
C THR A 103 -6.37 -5.70 6.53
N VAL A 104 -5.45 -6.19 5.68
CA VAL A 104 -5.15 -5.55 4.40
C VAL A 104 -6.43 -5.46 3.58
N LYS A 105 -6.85 -4.25 3.21
CA LYS A 105 -8.10 -4.09 2.46
C LYS A 105 -7.97 -4.63 1.03
N ARG A 106 -9.08 -5.10 0.48
CA ARG A 106 -9.17 -5.70 -0.87
C ARG A 106 -8.81 -4.73 -2.00
N ASP A 107 -8.88 -3.43 -1.76
CA ASP A 107 -8.56 -2.36 -2.70
C ASP A 107 -7.07 -1.99 -2.71
N VAL A 108 -6.25 -2.57 -1.83
CA VAL A 108 -4.80 -2.38 -1.83
C VAL A 108 -4.19 -3.16 -3.01
N PRO A 109 -3.56 -2.48 -3.98
CA PRO A 109 -3.08 -3.11 -5.20
C PRO A 109 -1.76 -3.86 -4.97
N THR A 110 -1.46 -4.79 -5.88
CA THR A 110 -0.20 -5.53 -5.86
C THR A 110 0.99 -4.58 -5.97
N ALA A 111 1.85 -4.60 -4.95
CA ALA A 111 3.07 -3.79 -4.87
C ALA A 111 3.91 -4.17 -3.64
N THR A 112 5.10 -3.59 -3.58
CA THR A 112 5.98 -3.59 -2.41
C THR A 112 5.73 -2.33 -1.57
N TYR A 113 5.58 -2.50 -0.26
CA TYR A 113 5.16 -1.47 0.67
C TYR A 113 6.10 -1.35 1.89
N PHE A 114 5.99 -0.20 2.55
CA PHE A 114 6.44 0.03 3.92
C PHE A 114 5.36 0.81 4.67
N VAL A 115 5.47 0.90 6.00
CA VAL A 115 4.51 1.64 6.84
C VAL A 115 5.10 2.98 7.24
N ARG A 116 4.29 4.03 7.17
CA ARG A 116 4.61 5.37 7.68
C ARG A 116 3.51 5.86 8.61
N ALA A 117 3.89 6.38 9.76
CA ALA A 117 3.01 7.12 10.65
C ALA A 117 3.31 8.62 10.53
N TYR A 118 2.26 9.44 10.55
CA TYR A 118 2.35 10.88 10.72
C TYR A 118 1.70 11.27 12.05
N ALA A 119 2.36 12.14 12.79
CA ALA A 119 1.70 12.92 13.84
C ALA A 119 1.03 14.14 13.19
N LEU A 120 -0.22 14.40 13.56
CA LEU A 120 -1.01 15.53 13.07
C LEU A 120 -1.38 16.45 14.21
N ASP A 121 -1.44 17.74 13.91
CA ASP A 121 -2.01 18.76 14.80
C ASP A 121 -3.54 18.85 14.71
N GLY A 122 -4.15 19.75 15.47
CA GLY A 122 -5.60 19.97 15.47
C GLY A 122 -6.19 20.51 14.17
N SER A 123 -5.35 20.86 13.20
CA SER A 123 -5.76 21.21 11.84
C SER A 123 -5.61 20.06 10.84
N ASP A 124 -5.33 18.84 11.32
CA ASP A 124 -4.99 17.66 10.53
C ASP A 124 -3.75 17.87 9.62
N THR A 125 -2.86 18.76 10.03
CA THR A 125 -1.60 19.04 9.34
C THR A 125 -0.50 18.14 9.88
N GLN A 126 0.29 17.52 9.01
CA GLN A 126 1.41 16.68 9.44
C GLN A 126 2.49 17.54 10.07
N VAL A 127 2.87 17.21 11.30
CA VAL A 127 3.90 17.94 12.08
C VAL A 127 5.12 17.09 12.39
N ALA A 128 5.01 15.77 12.28
CA ALA A 128 6.14 14.85 12.38
C ALA A 128 5.83 13.51 11.73
N TYR A 129 6.84 12.65 11.60
CA TYR A 129 6.64 11.32 11.03
C TYR A 129 7.51 10.24 11.69
N GLY A 130 7.17 9.00 11.37
CA GLY A 130 7.99 7.82 11.57
C GLY A 130 7.71 6.81 10.48
N GLN A 131 8.65 5.92 10.19
CA GLN A 131 8.46 4.89 9.16
C GLN A 131 9.31 3.66 9.46
N THR A 132 8.85 2.51 9.00
CA THR A 132 9.54 1.22 9.20
C THR A 132 10.80 1.06 8.36
N THR A 133 10.94 1.86 7.29
CA THR A 133 12.03 1.78 6.31
C THR A 133 13.13 2.83 6.55
N ASP A 134 14.27 2.66 5.90
CA ASP A 134 15.40 3.58 5.93
C ASP A 134 15.17 4.82 5.06
N ALA A 135 16.10 5.77 5.09
CA ALA A 135 15.98 7.02 4.31
C ALA A 135 15.87 6.77 2.80
N LYS A 136 16.52 5.71 2.28
CA LYS A 136 16.44 5.33 0.86
C LYS A 136 15.21 4.47 0.53
N LYS A 137 14.42 4.09 1.53
CA LYS A 137 13.20 3.25 1.39
C LYS A 137 13.49 1.88 0.78
N THR A 138 14.57 1.25 1.21
CA THR A 138 15.09 -0.04 0.70
C THR A 138 15.07 -1.17 1.73
N ALA A 139 15.02 -0.84 3.02
CA ALA A 139 14.96 -1.82 4.11
C ALA A 139 13.52 -2.03 4.63
N ASN A 140 13.25 -3.17 5.27
CA ASN A 140 11.96 -3.46 5.93
C ASN A 140 10.75 -3.30 5.02
N LEU A 141 10.87 -3.82 3.81
CA LEU A 141 9.85 -3.83 2.77
C LEU A 141 9.14 -5.19 2.74
N PHE A 142 7.84 -5.18 2.49
CA PHE A 142 7.03 -6.39 2.32
C PHE A 142 6.12 -6.23 1.10
N ASP A 143 5.70 -7.35 0.53
CA ASP A 143 4.83 -7.34 -0.63
C ASP A 143 3.38 -7.55 -0.22
N ILE A 144 2.48 -6.87 -0.92
CA ILE A 144 1.06 -7.13 -0.88
C ILE A 144 0.65 -7.60 -2.26
N VAL A 145 -0.11 -8.70 -2.31
CA VAL A 145 -0.78 -9.22 -3.51
C VAL A 145 -2.25 -8.86 -3.40
N ALA A 146 -2.75 -8.11 -4.36
CA ALA A 146 -4.17 -7.78 -4.44
C ALA A 146 -5.00 -9.01 -4.72
N ILE A 147 -6.27 -8.98 -4.31
CA ILE A 147 -7.25 -9.97 -4.77
C ILE A 147 -7.35 -9.85 -6.28
N THR A 148 -7.08 -10.95 -6.98
CA THR A 148 -7.38 -11.02 -8.40
C THR A 148 -8.89 -11.07 -8.57
N GLY A 149 -9.50 -10.05 -9.19
CA GLY A 149 -10.91 -10.11 -9.62
C GLY A 149 -11.18 -11.19 -10.68
N ARG A 150 -10.14 -11.91 -11.09
CA ARG A 150 -10.14 -13.02 -12.03
C ARG A 150 -10.53 -14.30 -11.28
N HIS A 151 -11.83 -14.60 -11.26
CA HIS A 151 -12.31 -15.87 -10.73
C HIS A 151 -11.88 -17.03 -11.64
N ALA A 152 -11.55 -18.18 -11.05
CA ALA A 152 -11.20 -19.39 -11.82
C ALA A 152 -12.28 -19.75 -12.87
N SER A 153 -13.55 -19.46 -12.59
CA SER A 153 -14.66 -19.64 -13.53
C SER A 153 -14.52 -18.77 -14.79
N LEU A 154 -14.06 -17.53 -14.67
CA LEU A 154 -13.80 -16.63 -15.80
C LEU A 154 -12.65 -17.15 -16.67
N ASP A 155 -11.63 -17.74 -16.05
CA ASP A 155 -10.50 -18.33 -16.77
C ASP A 155 -10.87 -19.58 -17.54
N ILE A 156 -11.65 -20.45 -16.90
CA ILE A 156 -12.20 -21.64 -17.56
C ILE A 156 -13.11 -21.24 -18.72
N ALA A 157 -14.02 -20.29 -18.50
CA ALA A 157 -14.92 -19.80 -19.54
C ALA A 157 -14.15 -19.19 -20.73
N ALA A 158 -13.14 -18.36 -20.46
CA ALA A 158 -12.28 -17.79 -21.49
C ALA A 158 -11.55 -18.88 -22.29
N GLY A 159 -11.05 -19.92 -21.62
CA GLY A 159 -10.44 -21.09 -22.28
C GLY A 159 -11.44 -21.82 -23.19
N CYS A 160 -12.63 -22.13 -22.68
CA CYS A 160 -13.68 -22.82 -23.45
C CYS A 160 -14.13 -22.04 -24.69
N PHE A 161 -14.41 -20.74 -24.55
CA PHE A 161 -14.84 -19.91 -25.68
C PHE A 161 -13.74 -19.72 -26.73
N SER A 162 -12.48 -19.62 -26.29
CA SER A 162 -11.34 -19.55 -27.20
C SER A 162 -11.21 -20.83 -28.03
N ALA A 163 -11.28 -22.01 -27.39
CA ALA A 163 -11.24 -23.29 -28.09
C ALA A 163 -12.42 -23.48 -29.05
N PHE A 164 -13.64 -23.09 -28.62
CA PHE A 164 -14.83 -23.14 -29.47
C PHE A 164 -14.70 -22.27 -30.71
N SER A 165 -14.14 -21.07 -30.60
CA SER A 165 -13.95 -20.16 -31.73
C SER A 165 -13.07 -20.77 -32.83
N ILE A 166 -11.96 -21.41 -32.44
CA ILE A 166 -11.03 -22.07 -33.36
C ILE A 166 -11.70 -23.29 -34.00
N ALA A 167 -12.38 -24.11 -33.20
CA ALA A 167 -13.09 -25.29 -33.69
C ALA A 167 -14.19 -24.92 -34.68
N ALA A 168 -14.98 -23.89 -34.38
CA ALA A 168 -16.01 -23.37 -35.27
C ALA A 168 -15.41 -22.87 -36.59
N LEU A 169 -14.29 -22.13 -36.54
CA LEU A 169 -13.59 -21.65 -37.74
C LEU A 169 -13.14 -22.82 -38.64
N ILE A 170 -12.50 -23.83 -38.06
CA ILE A 170 -12.06 -25.04 -38.79
C ILE A 170 -13.27 -25.75 -39.42
N PHE A 171 -14.35 -25.89 -38.64
CA PHE A 171 -15.58 -26.54 -39.10
C PHE A 171 -16.21 -25.80 -40.29
N PHE A 172 -16.31 -24.47 -40.23
CA PHE A 172 -16.84 -23.66 -41.33
C PHE A 172 -15.97 -23.76 -42.59
N PHE A 173 -14.64 -23.68 -42.46
CA PHE A 173 -13.72 -23.88 -43.59
C PHE A 173 -13.89 -25.27 -44.24
N PHE A 174 -14.10 -26.31 -43.44
CA PHE A 174 -14.31 -27.65 -43.96
C PHE A 174 -15.64 -27.78 -44.72
N ILE A 175 -16.71 -27.17 -44.21
CA ILE A 175 -18.01 -27.13 -44.90
C ILE A 175 -17.91 -26.35 -46.21
N GLU A 176 -17.28 -25.18 -46.23
CA GLU A 176 -17.08 -24.40 -47.46
C GLU A 176 -16.34 -25.22 -48.52
N LYS A 177 -15.23 -25.87 -48.15
CA LYS A 177 -14.47 -26.71 -49.10
C LYS A 177 -15.27 -27.88 -49.65
N ARG A 178 -16.25 -28.40 -48.91
CA ARG A 178 -17.17 -29.46 -49.40
C ARG A 178 -18.25 -28.91 -50.32
N LYS A 179 -18.74 -27.69 -50.09
CA LYS A 179 -19.75 -27.05 -50.94
C LYS A 179 -19.20 -26.57 -52.29
N VAL A 180 -17.93 -26.18 -52.37
CA VAL A 180 -17.26 -25.78 -53.63
C VAL A 180 -16.99 -26.96 -54.57
N LYS A 181 -17.03 -28.20 -54.07
CA LYS A 181 -16.81 -29.43 -54.85
C LYS A 181 -18.10 -30.10 -55.36
N LYS A 182 -19.27 -29.49 -55.15
CA LYS A 182 -20.56 -29.87 -55.76
C LYS A 182 -20.92 -28.85 -56.83
#